data_AF-A0A6G4ZZ22-F1
#
_entry.id   AF-A0A6G4ZZ22-F1
#
_cell.length_a   1.000
_cell.length_b   1.000
_cell.length_c   1.000
_cell.angle_alpha   90.00
_cell.angle_beta   90.00
_cell.angle_gamma   90.00
#
_symmetry.space_group_name_H-M   'P 1'
#
loop_
_entity.id
_entity.type
_entity.pdbx_description
1 polymer ?
#
loop_
_entity_poly.entity_id
_entity_poly.type
_entity_poly.pdbx_seq_one_letter_code
_entity_poly.pdbx_strand_id
1 'polypeptide(L)'
;MYAGAFVQNAARAMATFFGSCCELLLELGIYLWCTVTRMLFTLWFYWKKPLQLPPVTDKLLLRSATSLAADIRNGEVKSVDLVSAYIRRIHEVQPIINAVIEERFEEALKEAGEVDRLVASGTISASRMTKEKPLLGLPFTVKNSIAVKGALPVACSQRASNSHH
;
A
#
# COMPACT_ATOMS: atom_id res chain seq x y z
N MET A 1 19.64 22.41 -65.79
CA MET A 1 18.71 21.66 -64.91
C MET A 1 19.37 20.99 -63.69
N TYR A 2 20.71 20.98 -63.57
CA TYR A 2 21.42 20.28 -62.47
C TYR A 2 21.72 21.12 -61.21
N ALA A 3 21.76 22.45 -61.30
CA ALA A 3 22.10 23.31 -60.16
C ALA A 3 20.98 23.38 -59.09
N GLY A 4 19.71 23.34 -59.49
CA GLY A 4 18.57 23.39 -58.58
C GLY A 4 18.45 22.15 -57.69
N ALA A 5 18.71 20.96 -58.23
CA ALA A 5 18.67 19.71 -57.47
C ALA A 5 19.78 19.60 -56.41
N PHE A 6 20.97 20.17 -56.68
CA PHE A 6 22.08 20.18 -55.72
C PHE A 6 21.81 21.10 -54.52
N VAL A 7 21.31 22.31 -54.76
CA VAL A 7 20.96 23.27 -53.69
C VAL A 7 19.80 22.73 -52.85
N GLN A 8 18.82 22.07 -53.47
CA GLN A 8 17.65 21.54 -52.77
C GLN A 8 17.95 20.26 -51.97
N ASN A 9 18.91 19.44 -52.42
CA ASN A 9 19.41 18.29 -51.65
C ASN A 9 20.32 18.72 -50.50
N ALA A 10 21.16 19.75 -50.69
CA ALA A 10 21.97 20.31 -49.61
C ALA A 10 21.11 20.96 -48.51
N ALA A 11 20.06 21.70 -48.87
CA ALA A 11 19.13 22.28 -47.91
C ALA A 11 18.35 21.22 -47.12
N ARG A 12 17.93 20.13 -47.78
CA ARG A 12 17.28 18.98 -47.11
C ARG A 12 18.23 18.25 -46.16
N ALA A 13 19.46 17.97 -46.58
CA ALA A 13 20.47 17.34 -45.74
C ALA A 13 20.85 18.20 -44.53
N MET A 14 20.88 19.52 -44.69
CA MET A 14 21.17 20.47 -43.62
C MET A 14 19.99 20.60 -42.63
N ALA A 15 18.74 20.48 -43.10
CA ALA A 15 17.55 20.46 -42.26
C ALA A 15 17.39 19.14 -41.48
N THR A 16 17.67 17.98 -42.09
CA THR A 16 17.70 16.69 -41.36
C THR A 16 18.86 16.64 -40.37
N PHE A 17 20.01 17.21 -40.70
CA PHE A 17 21.14 17.37 -39.79
C PHE A 17 20.81 18.27 -38.60
N PHE A 18 20.11 19.39 -38.82
CA PHE A 18 19.62 20.26 -37.74
C PHE A 18 18.58 19.55 -36.86
N GLY A 19 17.70 18.74 -37.45
CA GLY A 19 16.73 17.92 -36.72
C GLY A 19 17.40 16.89 -35.81
N SER A 20 18.33 16.09 -36.35
CA SER A 20 19.11 15.11 -35.58
C SER A 20 19.99 15.77 -34.52
N CYS A 21 20.54 16.95 -34.77
CA CYS A 21 21.34 17.68 -33.79
C CYS A 21 20.47 18.21 -32.64
N CYS A 22 19.28 18.74 -32.94
CA CYS A 22 18.30 19.10 -31.91
C CYS A 22 17.84 17.90 -31.08
N GLU A 23 17.60 16.73 -31.70
CA GLU A 23 17.28 15.50 -30.97
C GLU A 23 18.41 15.08 -30.04
N LEU A 24 19.66 15.08 -30.51
CA LEU A 24 20.83 14.75 -29.68
C LEU A 24 21.03 15.76 -28.54
N LEU A 25 20.80 17.05 -28.78
CA LEU A 25 20.86 18.09 -27.74
C LEU A 25 19.75 17.92 -26.70
N LEU A 26 18.55 17.52 -27.12
CA LEU A 26 17.44 17.19 -26.23
C LEU A 26 17.75 15.93 -25.41
N GLU A 27 18.28 14.87 -26.02
CA GLU A 27 18.65 13.65 -25.31
C GLU A 27 19.78 13.90 -24.30
N LEU A 28 20.81 14.67 -24.67
CA LEU A 28 21.87 15.09 -23.74
C LEU A 28 21.31 15.95 -22.61
N GLY A 29 20.38 16.86 -22.92
CA GLY A 29 19.69 17.67 -21.93
C GLY A 29 18.91 16.82 -20.92
N ILE A 30 18.13 15.84 -21.40
CA ILE A 30 17.38 14.89 -20.55
C ILE A 30 18.35 14.03 -19.73
N TYR A 31 19.44 13.54 -20.33
CA TYR A 31 20.45 12.73 -19.63
C TYR A 31 21.13 13.51 -18.50
N LEU A 32 21.53 14.76 -18.76
CA LEU A 32 22.11 15.64 -17.76
C LEU A 32 21.10 15.97 -16.65
N TRP A 33 19.87 16.31 -17.01
CA TRP A 33 18.79 16.55 -16.05
C TRP A 33 18.50 15.33 -15.17
N CYS A 34 18.40 14.13 -15.75
CA CYS A 34 18.24 12.86 -15.02
C CYS A 34 19.43 12.58 -14.09
N THR A 35 20.66 12.88 -14.54
CA THR A 35 21.87 12.69 -13.73
C THR A 35 21.92 13.66 -12.56
N VAL A 36 21.60 14.93 -12.79
CA VAL A 36 21.55 15.98 -11.75
C VAL A 36 20.46 15.68 -10.74
N THR A 37 19.24 15.36 -11.20
CA THR A 37 18.13 15.00 -10.30
C THR A 37 18.49 13.76 -9.47
N ARG A 38 19.08 12.71 -10.06
CA ARG A 38 19.56 11.55 -9.31
C ARG A 38 20.63 11.90 -8.29
N MET A 39 21.60 12.74 -8.65
CA MET A 39 22.64 13.23 -7.73
C MET A 39 22.02 13.99 -6.55
N LEU A 40 21.11 14.93 -6.83
CA LEU A 40 20.41 15.72 -5.82
C LEU A 40 19.55 14.85 -4.90
N PHE A 41 18.78 13.91 -5.45
CA PHE A 41 17.98 12.96 -4.66
C PHE A 41 18.88 12.06 -3.82
N THR A 42 19.99 11.56 -4.36
CA THR A 42 20.93 10.71 -3.63
C THR A 42 21.54 11.46 -2.45
N LEU A 43 21.98 12.70 -2.66
CA LEU A 43 22.52 13.56 -1.61
C LEU A 43 21.45 13.89 -0.55
N TRP A 44 20.23 14.19 -0.98
CA TRP A 44 19.09 14.44 -0.10
C TRP A 44 18.75 13.23 0.77
N PHE A 45 18.67 12.04 0.16
CA PHE A 45 18.39 10.78 0.87
C PHE A 45 19.56 10.32 1.74
N TYR A 46 20.80 10.70 1.42
CA TYR A 46 21.96 10.45 2.26
C TYR A 46 21.88 11.22 3.59
N TRP A 47 21.31 12.43 3.58
CA TRP A 47 21.11 13.22 4.81
C TRP A 47 19.79 12.98 5.54
N LYS A 48 18.76 12.50 4.84
CA LYS A 48 17.52 12.04 5.48
C LYS A 48 17.73 10.68 6.13
N LYS A 49 17.88 10.65 7.46
CA LYS A 49 17.84 9.37 8.21
C LYS A 49 16.50 8.68 7.95
N PRO A 50 16.48 7.35 7.67
CA PRO A 50 15.23 6.62 7.52
C PRO A 50 14.45 6.71 8.83
N LEU A 51 13.14 6.92 8.71
CA LEU A 51 12.26 7.01 9.85
C LEU A 51 12.27 5.65 10.57
N GLN A 52 12.72 5.63 11.82
CA GLN A 52 12.83 4.39 12.57
C GLN A 52 11.50 4.08 13.25
N LEU A 53 11.01 2.86 13.04
CA LEU A 53 9.83 2.38 13.71
C LEU A 53 10.18 1.89 15.12
N PRO A 54 9.33 2.13 16.13
CA PRO A 54 9.51 1.51 17.44
C PRO A 54 9.54 -0.01 17.27
N PRO A 55 10.37 -0.75 18.04
CA PRO A 55 10.43 -2.20 17.94
C PRO A 55 9.07 -2.83 18.31
N VAL A 56 8.79 -4.01 17.77
CA VAL A 56 7.58 -4.77 18.12
C VAL A 56 7.77 -5.39 19.50
N THR A 57 6.93 -5.00 20.45
CA THR A 57 6.96 -5.48 21.85
C THR A 57 6.12 -6.74 22.04
N ASP A 58 4.94 -6.80 21.40
CA ASP A 58 4.01 -7.92 21.54
C ASP A 58 4.42 -9.13 20.68
N LYS A 59 4.73 -10.26 21.33
CA LYS A 59 5.15 -11.50 20.66
C LYS A 59 4.08 -12.07 19.73
N LEU A 60 2.80 -11.80 20.03
CA LEU A 60 1.66 -12.24 19.20
C LEU A 60 1.76 -11.69 17.77
N LEU A 61 2.28 -10.47 17.61
CA LEU A 61 2.42 -9.79 16.32
C LEU A 61 3.54 -10.38 15.44
N LEU A 62 4.42 -11.20 16.02
CA LEU A 62 5.54 -11.86 15.32
C LEU A 62 5.18 -13.27 14.83
N ARG A 63 3.99 -13.78 15.17
CA ARG A 63 3.53 -15.12 14.78
C ARG A 63 2.86 -15.10 13.42
N SER A 64 2.86 -16.23 12.73
CA SER A 64 2.17 -16.37 11.45
C SER A 64 0.65 -16.40 11.64
N ALA A 65 -0.07 -15.88 10.65
CA ALA A 65 -1.53 -15.91 10.63
C ALA A 65 -2.09 -17.34 10.74
N THR A 66 -1.46 -18.31 10.08
CA THR A 66 -1.89 -19.72 10.11
C THR A 66 -1.77 -20.34 11.50
N SER A 67 -0.70 -20.01 12.23
CA SER A 67 -0.52 -20.45 13.61
C SER A 67 -1.54 -19.77 14.52
N LEU A 68 -1.68 -18.44 14.45
CA LEU A 68 -2.65 -17.71 15.26
C LEU A 68 -4.09 -18.20 15.02
N ALA A 69 -4.47 -18.48 13.78
CA ALA A 69 -5.78 -19.05 13.47
C ALA A 69 -5.97 -20.45 14.07
N ALA A 70 -4.92 -21.29 14.14
CA ALA A 70 -5.00 -22.59 14.81
C ALA A 70 -5.19 -22.43 16.32
N ASP A 71 -4.39 -21.57 16.95
CA ASP A 71 -4.45 -21.29 18.38
C ASP A 71 -5.80 -20.69 18.80
N ILE A 72 -6.37 -19.77 18.00
CA ILE A 72 -7.72 -19.22 18.25
C ILE A 72 -8.77 -20.33 18.18
N ARG A 73 -8.70 -21.23 17.18
CA ARG A 73 -9.64 -22.35 17.06
C ARG A 73 -9.53 -23.36 18.20
N ASN A 74 -8.33 -23.51 18.76
CA ASN A 74 -8.08 -24.35 19.92
C ASN A 74 -8.40 -23.66 21.26
N GLY A 75 -8.72 -22.35 21.23
CA GLY A 75 -8.98 -21.55 22.43
C GLY A 75 -7.73 -21.16 23.23
N GLU A 76 -6.54 -21.33 22.66
CA GLU A 76 -5.25 -20.98 23.29
C GLU A 76 -5.01 -19.46 23.28
N VAL A 77 -5.51 -18.77 22.26
CA VAL A 77 -5.41 -17.31 22.10
C VAL A 77 -6.80 -16.74 21.87
N LYS A 78 -7.14 -15.65 22.55
CA LYS A 78 -8.38 -14.91 22.31
C LYS A 78 -8.23 -13.97 21.13
N SER A 79 -9.21 -13.97 20.26
CA SER A 79 -9.35 -13.06 19.12
C SER A 79 -9.36 -11.60 19.60
N VAL A 80 -10.07 -11.28 20.69
CA VAL A 80 -10.11 -9.92 21.24
C VAL A 80 -8.73 -9.42 21.67
N ASP A 81 -7.94 -10.29 22.32
CA ASP A 81 -6.59 -9.93 22.79
C ASP A 81 -5.66 -9.69 21.59
N LEU A 82 -5.78 -10.51 20.55
CA LEU A 82 -5.02 -10.35 19.31
C LEU A 82 -5.36 -9.03 18.60
N VAL A 83 -6.65 -8.76 18.38
CA VAL A 83 -7.10 -7.52 17.73
C VAL A 83 -6.68 -6.29 18.53
N SER A 84 -6.80 -6.34 19.86
CA SER A 84 -6.35 -5.26 20.74
C SER A 84 -4.83 -5.01 20.62
N ALA A 85 -4.02 -6.07 20.51
CA ALA A 85 -2.58 -5.93 20.29
C ALA A 85 -2.25 -5.25 18.96
N TYR A 86 -2.95 -5.59 17.88
CA TYR A 86 -2.79 -4.91 16.59
C TYR A 86 -3.22 -3.44 16.64
N ILE A 87 -4.34 -3.12 17.31
CA ILE A 87 -4.81 -1.73 17.46
C ILE A 87 -3.78 -0.88 18.20
N ARG A 88 -3.24 -1.37 19.32
CA ARG A 88 -2.16 -0.67 20.05
C ARG A 88 -0.96 -0.39 19.14
N ARG A 89 -0.55 -1.40 18.38
CA ARG A 89 0.58 -1.28 17.46
C ARG A 89 0.31 -0.26 16.33
N ILE A 90 -0.91 -0.24 15.82
CA ILE A 90 -1.31 0.74 14.82
C ILE A 90 -1.20 2.15 15.40
N HIS A 91 -1.70 2.41 16.60
CA HIS A 91 -1.58 3.73 17.23
C HIS A 91 -0.12 4.16 17.47
N GLU A 92 0.78 3.24 17.81
CA GLU A 92 2.21 3.53 17.96
C GLU A 92 2.88 3.94 16.64
N VAL A 93 2.49 3.30 15.53
CA VAL A 93 3.18 3.40 14.24
C VAL A 93 2.52 4.40 13.29
N GLN A 94 1.22 4.64 13.43
CA GLN A 94 0.44 5.51 12.55
C GLN A 94 1.00 6.94 12.44
N PRO A 95 1.51 7.60 13.51
CA PRO A 95 2.13 8.93 13.38
C PRO A 95 3.37 8.95 12.48
N ILE A 96 3.98 7.79 12.24
CA ILE A 96 5.23 7.63 11.51
C ILE A 96 4.95 7.35 10.02
N ILE A 97 4.02 6.43 9.74
CA ILE A 97 3.76 5.95 8.37
C ILE A 97 2.47 6.50 7.75
N ASN A 98 1.54 6.97 8.58
CA ASN A 98 0.21 7.45 8.18
C ASN A 98 -0.51 6.52 7.19
N ALA A 99 -0.60 5.22 7.51
CA ALA A 99 -1.07 4.19 6.59
C ALA A 99 -2.57 3.90 6.68
N VAL A 100 -3.19 4.12 7.84
CA VAL A 100 -4.63 3.93 8.06
C VAL A 100 -5.38 5.23 7.73
N ILE A 101 -6.37 5.15 6.85
CA ILE A 101 -7.20 6.30 6.45
C ILE A 101 -8.52 6.31 7.23
N GLU A 102 -9.13 5.14 7.39
CA GLU A 102 -10.40 4.93 8.06
C GLU A 102 -10.25 3.74 9.01
N GLU A 103 -10.73 3.88 10.24
CA GLU A 103 -10.62 2.87 11.29
C GLU A 103 -11.99 2.29 11.66
N ARG A 104 -12.06 0.96 11.83
CA ARG A 104 -13.25 0.21 12.30
C ARG A 104 -12.93 -0.56 13.58
N PHE A 105 -12.15 0.03 14.48
CA PHE A 105 -11.59 -0.67 15.64
C PHE A 105 -12.66 -1.19 16.60
N GLU A 106 -13.69 -0.39 16.90
CA GLU A 106 -14.77 -0.81 17.79
C GLU A 106 -15.56 -2.00 17.24
N GLU A 107 -15.88 -1.98 15.95
CA GLU A 107 -16.60 -3.05 15.28
C GLU A 107 -15.74 -4.32 15.21
N ALA A 108 -14.45 -4.18 14.89
CA ALA A 108 -13.52 -5.30 14.89
C ALA A 108 -13.39 -5.96 16.27
N LEU A 109 -13.39 -5.18 17.36
CA LEU A 109 -13.37 -5.73 18.73
C LEU A 109 -14.68 -6.46 19.09
N LYS A 110 -15.83 -5.95 18.63
CA LYS A 110 -17.13 -6.63 18.81
C LYS A 110 -17.16 -7.96 18.05
N GLU A 111 -16.80 -7.94 16.77
CA GLU A 111 -16.69 -9.15 15.93
C GLU A 111 -15.71 -10.17 16.53
N ALA A 112 -14.57 -9.71 17.06
CA ALA A 112 -13.62 -10.57 17.75
C ALA A 112 -14.21 -11.24 18.99
N GLY A 113 -15.01 -10.51 19.78
CA GLY A 113 -15.70 -11.06 20.95
C GLY A 113 -16.77 -12.10 20.58
N GLU A 114 -17.43 -11.95 19.43
CA GLU A 114 -18.36 -12.96 18.91
C GLU A 114 -17.62 -14.24 18.49
N VAL A 115 -16.43 -14.11 17.89
CA VAL A 115 -15.57 -15.25 17.57
C VAL A 115 -15.15 -16.00 18.84
N ASP A 116 -14.70 -15.28 19.87
CA ASP A 116 -14.29 -15.91 21.13
C ASP A 116 -15.45 -16.66 21.79
N ARG A 117 -16.68 -16.12 21.72
CA ARG A 117 -17.89 -16.81 22.19
C ARG A 117 -18.20 -18.06 21.36
N LEU A 118 -18.03 -18.00 20.05
CA LEU A 118 -18.26 -19.13 19.14
C LEU A 118 -17.26 -20.27 19.37
N VAL A 119 -15.99 -19.94 19.63
CA VAL A 119 -14.98 -20.93 19.99
C VAL A 119 -15.31 -21.54 21.36
N ALA A 120 -15.64 -20.71 22.35
CA ALA A 120 -15.98 -21.15 23.69
C ALA A 120 -17.26 -22.02 23.74
N SER A 121 -18.23 -21.79 22.84
CA SER A 121 -19.45 -22.59 22.79
C SER A 121 -19.23 -24.01 22.28
N GLY A 122 -18.09 -24.29 21.63
CA GLY A 122 -17.74 -25.62 21.12
C GLY A 122 -18.70 -26.16 20.04
N THR A 123 -19.58 -25.32 19.49
CA THR A 123 -20.67 -25.74 18.59
C THR A 123 -20.15 -26.27 17.25
N ILE A 124 -18.96 -25.81 16.83
CA ILE A 124 -18.30 -26.23 15.59
C ILE A 124 -16.95 -26.83 15.95
N SER A 125 -16.66 -28.04 15.44
CA SER A 125 -15.36 -28.67 15.66
C SER A 125 -14.23 -27.90 14.98
N ALA A 126 -13.04 -27.89 15.57
CA ALA A 126 -11.87 -27.20 15.01
C ALA A 126 -11.57 -27.60 13.56
N SER A 127 -11.77 -28.88 13.21
CA SER A 127 -11.59 -29.41 11.85
C SER A 127 -12.58 -28.77 10.86
N ARG A 128 -13.87 -28.70 11.22
CA ARG A 128 -14.90 -28.05 10.41
C ARG A 128 -14.64 -26.55 10.26
N MET A 129 -14.22 -25.90 11.34
CA MET A 129 -13.87 -24.49 11.38
C MET A 129 -12.68 -24.17 10.45
N THR A 130 -11.69 -25.06 10.36
CA THR A 130 -10.56 -24.95 9.41
C THR A 130 -11.05 -24.83 7.97
N LYS A 131 -12.03 -25.65 7.60
CA LYS A 131 -12.50 -25.79 6.21
C LYS A 131 -13.47 -24.67 5.83
N GLU A 132 -14.38 -24.31 6.73
CA GLU A 132 -15.42 -23.31 6.46
C GLU A 132 -14.94 -21.88 6.73
N LYS A 133 -14.04 -21.68 7.71
CA LYS A 133 -13.61 -20.35 8.19
C LYS A 133 -12.11 -20.34 8.51
N PRO A 134 -11.23 -20.45 7.50
CA PRO A 134 -9.78 -20.58 7.72
C PRO A 134 -9.13 -19.35 8.37
N LEU A 135 -9.72 -18.16 8.26
CA LEU A 135 -9.21 -16.90 8.82
C LEU A 135 -10.02 -16.40 10.04
N LEU A 136 -10.74 -17.29 10.71
CA LEU A 136 -11.59 -16.90 11.84
C LEU A 136 -10.77 -16.22 12.96
N GLY A 137 -11.22 -15.03 13.39
CA GLY A 137 -10.63 -14.27 14.50
C GLY A 137 -9.32 -13.54 14.16
N LEU A 138 -8.87 -13.57 12.92
CA LEU A 138 -7.68 -12.83 12.51
C LEU A 138 -8.03 -11.41 12.07
N PRO A 139 -7.30 -10.38 12.54
CA PRO A 139 -7.42 -9.03 11.99
C PRO A 139 -6.83 -8.96 10.58
N PHE A 140 -7.46 -8.19 9.71
CA PHE A 140 -6.94 -7.88 8.37
C PHE A 140 -7.26 -6.44 7.98
N THR A 141 -6.44 -5.88 7.10
CA THR A 141 -6.62 -4.53 6.53
C THR A 141 -7.02 -4.64 5.07
N VAL A 142 -7.88 -3.73 4.61
CA VAL A 142 -8.34 -3.68 3.23
C VAL A 142 -7.85 -2.38 2.58
N LYS A 143 -7.39 -2.47 1.34
CA LYS A 143 -7.03 -1.27 0.55
C LYS A 143 -8.28 -0.42 0.33
N ASN A 144 -8.20 0.88 0.56
CA ASN A 144 -9.32 1.83 0.44
C ASN A 144 -9.92 1.96 -0.99
N SER A 145 -9.32 1.31 -1.99
CA SER A 145 -9.92 1.18 -3.33
C SER A 145 -10.97 0.06 -3.42
N ILE A 146 -11.11 -0.76 -2.38
CA ILE A 146 -12.06 -1.87 -2.30
C ILE A 146 -13.22 -1.44 -1.42
N ALA A 147 -14.45 -1.61 -1.93
CA ALA A 147 -15.65 -1.26 -1.18
C ALA A 147 -15.84 -2.22 0.01
N VAL A 148 -15.99 -1.66 1.20
CA VAL A 148 -16.33 -2.37 2.43
C VAL A 148 -17.64 -1.80 2.94
N LYS A 149 -18.58 -2.67 3.35
CA LYS A 149 -19.87 -2.23 3.89
C LYS A 149 -19.62 -1.37 5.14
N GLY A 150 -20.21 -0.19 5.19
CA GLY A 150 -20.06 0.74 6.31
C GLY A 150 -18.79 1.60 6.27
N ALA A 151 -17.94 1.45 5.25
CA ALA A 151 -16.78 2.31 5.01
C ALA A 151 -16.99 3.16 3.76
N LEU A 152 -16.32 4.32 3.67
CA LEU A 152 -16.40 5.22 2.52
C LEU A 152 -15.19 5.03 1.59
N PRO A 153 -15.29 4.19 0.53
CA PRO A 153 -14.17 4.02 -0.39
C PRO A 153 -13.89 5.30 -1.18
N VAL A 154 -12.60 5.62 -1.34
CA VAL A 154 -12.13 6.80 -2.09
C VAL A 154 -12.64 6.82 -3.53
N ALA A 155 -12.90 5.66 -4.13
CA ALA A 155 -13.46 5.56 -5.47
C ALA A 155 -14.91 6.08 -5.59
N CYS A 156 -15.67 6.11 -4.51
CA CYS A 156 -17.08 6.55 -4.50
C CYS A 156 -17.25 7.96 -3.92
N SER A 157 -16.29 8.46 -3.13
CA SER A 157 -16.40 9.79 -2.49
C SER A 157 -16.39 10.96 -3.49
N GLN A 158 -15.66 10.84 -4.61
CA GLN A 158 -15.62 11.89 -5.65
C GLN A 158 -16.91 11.99 -6.48
N ARG A 159 -17.77 10.96 -6.47
CA ARG A 159 -19.05 10.98 -7.20
C ARG A 159 -20.21 11.46 -6.34
N ALA A 160 -20.14 11.27 -5.01
CA ALA A 160 -21.19 11.71 -4.09
C ALA A 160 -21.15 13.23 -3.79
N SER A 161 -19.99 13.89 -3.92
CA SER A 161 -19.91 15.35 -3.73
C SER A 161 -20.42 16.17 -4.93
N ASN A 162 -20.54 15.57 -6.12
CA ASN A 162 -20.94 16.27 -7.35
C ASN A 162 -22.42 16.09 -7.71
N SER A 163 -23.22 15.40 -6.89
CA SER A 163 -24.68 15.30 -7.06
C SER A 163 -25.49 16.32 -6.26
N HIS A 164 -24.80 17.29 -5.65
CA HIS A 164 -25.40 18.40 -4.90
C HIS A 164 -24.95 19.77 -5.45
N HIS A 165 -24.98 19.98 -6.76
CA HIS A 165 -24.98 21.30 -7.41
C HIS A 165 -25.99 21.31 -8.54
#